data_AF-A0A5B0FK48-F1
#
_entry.id   AF-A0A5B0FK48-F1
#
_cell.length_a   1.000
_cell.length_b   1.000
_cell.length_c   1.000
_cell.angle_alpha   90.00
_cell.angle_beta   90.00
_cell.angle_gamma   90.00
#
_symmetry.space_group_name_H-M   'P 1'
#
loop_
_entity.id
_entity.type
_entity.pdbx_description
1 polymer ?
#
loop_
_entity_poly.entity_id
_entity_poly.type
_entity_poly.pdbx_seq_one_letter_code
_entity_poly.pdbx_strand_id
1 'polypeptide(L)'
;MAYDVQKISGNINGTAPLAAARLSNFATGNTELLPAHKSWIATEVREALLVSPHAWIDIHGYSSHRGSKAGFDNLGLSRNRCHSVKSTIAQNFSKASFNIEVGYGDSASLGGEDNNDGYWRAVEVYVFGSKPYKKEIPPHDPVVLYESPEWFVTNLSLTGGALATPVGGGGFYEGSITFQNGSGTKYEGPIAVTGVSFGLSLGIPGLKADKLFQKAIKFLLDNGGFSHADLPSGAIGIVYKNDQKIKNLKPQHFSGSCTMYFITGSPVLATYGVYLLLFGLPKVVGPTADIPLNLAIPPFALAMQANGYAIISAGGIGIAGSLGASANGFSGGIA
;
A
#
# COMPACT_ATOMS: atom_id res chain seq x y z
N MET A 1 3.82 24.54 3.37
CA MET A 1 4.20 24.76 1.95
C MET A 1 5.65 24.36 1.77
N ALA A 2 5.95 23.48 0.81
CA ALA A 2 7.31 23.07 0.52
C ALA A 2 8.19 24.24 0.03
N TYR A 3 9.49 24.18 0.29
CA TYR A 3 10.46 25.08 -0.33
C TYR A 3 10.63 24.72 -1.82
N ASP A 4 10.78 25.73 -2.69
CA ASP A 4 11.06 25.52 -4.12
C ASP A 4 12.36 24.72 -4.32
N VAL A 5 13.35 24.97 -3.47
CA VAL A 5 14.61 24.22 -3.44
C VAL A 5 14.90 23.81 -2.01
N GLN A 6 14.95 22.50 -1.77
CA GLN A 6 15.34 21.94 -0.49
C GLN A 6 16.67 21.18 -0.65
N LYS A 7 17.73 21.67 0.00
CA LYS A 7 19.04 21.00 -0.03
C LYS A 7 18.92 19.63 0.64
N ILE A 8 19.50 18.61 0.01
CA ILE A 8 19.56 17.26 0.56
C ILE A 8 20.95 17.07 1.15
N SER A 9 21.02 16.70 2.43
CA SER A 9 22.26 16.42 3.14
C SER A 9 22.36 14.95 3.49
N GLY A 10 23.59 14.42 3.52
CA GLY A 10 23.88 13.04 3.89
C GLY A 10 24.28 12.18 2.70
N ASN A 11 24.63 10.92 3.00
CA ASN A 11 25.10 9.98 1.99
C ASN A 11 23.92 9.35 1.24
N ILE A 12 24.01 9.32 -0.08
CA ILE A 12 23.07 8.66 -0.98
C ILE A 12 23.74 7.40 -1.51
N ASN A 13 23.18 6.23 -1.19
CA ASN A 13 23.79 4.93 -1.51
C ASN A 13 25.25 4.81 -1.04
N GLY A 14 25.56 5.35 0.15
CA GLY A 14 26.91 5.33 0.71
C GLY A 14 27.88 6.34 0.11
N THR A 15 27.45 7.16 -0.85
CA THR A 15 28.27 8.20 -1.49
C THR A 15 27.74 9.58 -1.12
N ALA A 16 28.61 10.49 -0.67
CA ALA A 16 28.23 11.88 -0.45
C ALA A 16 28.12 12.61 -1.81
N PRO A 17 26.98 13.23 -2.14
CA PRO A 17 26.88 14.06 -3.34
C PRO A 17 27.67 15.36 -3.15
N LEU A 18 28.27 15.87 -4.23
CA LEU A 18 28.87 17.20 -4.32
C LEU A 18 27.81 18.30 -4.24
N ALA A 19 26.66 18.05 -4.88
CA ALA A 19 25.46 18.89 -4.79
C ALA A 19 24.23 17.98 -4.82
N ALA A 20 23.26 18.26 -3.94
CA ALA A 20 21.98 17.55 -3.96
C ALA A 20 20.85 18.45 -3.48
N ALA A 21 19.73 18.42 -4.21
CA ALA A 21 18.52 19.13 -3.81
C ALA A 21 17.26 18.47 -4.37
N ARG A 22 16.15 18.72 -3.68
CA ARG A 22 14.79 18.49 -4.15
C ARG A 22 14.22 19.81 -4.67
N LEU A 23 13.94 19.85 -5.97
CA LEU A 23 13.30 20.96 -6.67
C LEU A 23 11.79 20.71 -6.63
N SER A 24 11.02 21.48 -5.88
CA SER A 24 9.59 21.21 -5.61
C SER A 24 8.67 22.24 -6.26
N ASN A 25 7.37 22.19 -5.97
CA ASN A 25 6.41 23.23 -6.37
C ASN A 25 6.26 23.44 -7.88
N PHE A 26 6.61 22.45 -8.71
CA PHE A 26 6.23 22.48 -10.13
C PHE A 26 4.71 22.69 -10.25
N ALA A 27 4.29 23.60 -11.12
CA ALA A 27 2.87 23.86 -11.31
C ALA A 27 2.11 22.60 -11.74
N THR A 28 0.84 22.49 -11.35
CA THR A 28 -0.01 21.34 -11.67
C THR A 28 -0.07 21.13 -13.18
N GLY A 29 0.21 19.89 -13.64
CA GLY A 29 0.23 19.54 -15.06
C GLY A 29 1.40 20.15 -15.86
N ASN A 30 2.33 20.86 -15.22
CA ASN A 30 3.43 21.54 -15.91
C ASN A 30 4.79 20.93 -15.51
N THR A 31 5.75 21.08 -16.42
CA THR A 31 7.15 20.61 -16.32
C THR A 31 8.15 21.76 -16.22
N GLU A 32 7.69 23.00 -16.30
CA GLU A 32 8.52 24.18 -16.27
C GLU A 32 9.24 24.37 -14.93
N LEU A 33 10.54 24.64 -15.00
CA LEU A 33 11.37 24.93 -13.83
C LEU A 33 11.10 26.36 -13.33
N LEU A 34 10.91 26.49 -12.02
CA LEU A 34 10.83 27.79 -11.35
C LEU A 34 12.16 28.55 -11.44
N PRO A 35 12.16 29.89 -11.31
CA PRO A 35 13.39 30.68 -11.25
C PRO A 35 14.38 30.20 -10.19
N ALA A 36 13.88 29.80 -9.00
CA ALA A 36 14.71 29.24 -7.94
C ALA A 36 15.41 27.93 -8.36
N HIS A 37 14.75 27.06 -9.13
CA HIS A 37 15.36 25.82 -9.64
C HIS A 37 16.50 26.14 -10.61
N LYS A 38 16.25 27.06 -11.55
CA LYS A 38 17.24 27.48 -12.54
C LYS A 38 18.45 28.14 -11.86
N SER A 39 18.20 28.97 -10.85
CA SER A 39 19.26 29.60 -10.05
C SER A 39 20.12 28.55 -9.34
N TRP A 40 19.50 27.58 -8.65
CA TRP A 40 20.23 26.51 -7.97
C TRP A 40 21.06 25.66 -8.94
N ILE A 41 20.53 25.33 -10.13
CA ILE A 41 21.28 24.62 -11.17
C ILE A 41 22.48 25.47 -11.64
N ALA A 42 22.28 26.77 -11.88
CA ALA A 42 23.34 27.66 -12.37
C ALA A 42 24.47 27.89 -11.34
N THR A 43 24.19 27.71 -10.05
CA THR A 43 25.16 27.91 -8.96
C THR A 43 25.73 26.58 -8.45
N GLU A 44 24.92 25.74 -7.83
CA GLU A 44 25.39 24.60 -7.04
C GLU A 44 25.82 23.43 -7.94
N VAL A 45 25.07 23.16 -9.02
CA VAL A 45 25.48 22.14 -10.01
C VAL A 45 26.73 22.60 -10.76
N ARG A 46 26.85 23.90 -11.06
CA ARG A 46 28.06 24.47 -11.66
C ARG A 46 29.28 24.26 -10.76
N GLU A 47 29.17 24.60 -9.48
CA GLU A 47 30.27 24.45 -8.53
C GLU A 47 30.69 22.97 -8.41
N ALA A 48 29.73 22.05 -8.33
CA ALA A 48 30.02 20.62 -8.33
C ALA A 48 30.75 20.16 -9.60
N LEU A 49 30.36 20.67 -10.77
CA LEU A 49 30.99 20.35 -12.07
C LEU A 49 32.35 21.02 -12.26
N LEU A 50 32.62 22.14 -11.60
CA LEU A 50 33.97 22.73 -11.56
C LEU A 50 34.93 21.85 -10.75
N VAL A 51 34.45 21.28 -9.64
CA VAL A 51 35.22 20.36 -8.81
C VAL A 51 35.41 19.00 -9.48
N SER A 52 34.38 18.47 -10.14
CA SER A 52 34.44 17.23 -10.92
C SER A 52 33.82 17.42 -12.30
N PRO A 53 34.62 17.74 -13.34
CA PRO A 53 34.14 17.93 -14.71
C PRO A 53 33.47 16.70 -15.34
N HIS A 54 33.67 15.52 -14.74
CA HIS A 54 33.09 14.25 -15.14
C HIS A 54 32.09 13.73 -14.09
N ALA A 55 31.45 14.64 -13.35
CA ALA A 55 30.46 14.26 -12.35
C ALA A 55 29.30 13.45 -12.96
N TRP A 56 28.80 12.52 -12.18
CA TRP A 56 27.64 11.70 -12.49
C TRP A 56 26.40 12.34 -11.89
N ILE A 57 25.38 12.54 -12.71
CA ILE A 57 24.14 13.17 -12.30
C ILE A 57 23.01 12.15 -12.33
N ASP A 58 22.33 12.00 -11.20
CA ASP A 58 21.11 11.22 -11.07
C ASP A 58 19.90 12.17 -10.90
N ILE A 59 18.81 11.89 -11.62
CA ILE A 59 17.58 12.69 -11.64
C ILE A 59 16.38 11.79 -11.37
N HIS A 60 15.64 12.11 -10.31
CA HIS A 60 14.50 11.33 -9.83
C HIS A 60 13.25 12.21 -9.79
N GLY A 61 12.21 11.86 -10.54
CA GLY A 61 11.01 12.68 -10.70
C GLY A 61 9.82 12.14 -9.95
N TYR A 62 9.02 13.06 -9.39
CA TYR A 62 7.84 12.76 -8.59
C TYR A 62 6.63 13.59 -9.04
N SER A 63 5.44 13.07 -8.77
CA SER A 63 4.16 13.71 -9.05
C SER A 63 3.18 13.54 -7.88
N SER A 64 2.15 14.39 -7.83
CA SER A 64 1.15 14.37 -6.76
C SER A 64 0.21 13.16 -6.82
N HIS A 65 -0.22 12.68 -5.65
CA HIS A 65 -1.21 11.60 -5.52
C HIS A 65 -2.60 11.94 -6.08
N ARG A 66 -2.92 13.22 -6.34
CA ARG A 66 -4.22 13.63 -6.92
C ARG A 66 -4.48 13.10 -8.34
N GLY A 67 -3.43 12.81 -9.10
CA GLY A 67 -3.52 12.40 -10.51
C GLY A 67 -3.67 10.89 -10.73
N SER A 68 -3.93 10.08 -9.71
CA SER A 68 -4.12 8.63 -9.85
C SER A 68 -5.52 8.22 -10.32
N LYS A 69 -6.45 9.16 -10.52
CA LYS A 69 -7.75 8.90 -11.17
C LYS A 69 -7.59 8.75 -12.68
N ALA A 70 -8.42 7.89 -13.29
CA ALA A 70 -8.44 7.65 -14.73
C ALA A 70 -8.37 8.96 -15.55
N GLY A 71 -7.37 9.08 -16.43
CA GLY A 71 -7.17 10.22 -17.33
C GLY A 71 -5.96 11.11 -17.07
N PHE A 72 -5.19 10.89 -16.00
CA PHE A 72 -3.98 11.67 -15.69
C PHE A 72 -2.72 10.80 -15.68
N ASP A 73 -1.75 11.13 -16.53
CA ASP A 73 -0.47 10.41 -16.64
C ASP A 73 0.59 11.00 -15.70
N ASN A 74 0.46 10.66 -14.41
CA ASN A 74 1.42 11.05 -13.38
C ASN A 74 2.84 10.53 -13.66
N LEU A 75 2.96 9.33 -14.22
CA LEU A 75 4.24 8.73 -14.57
C LEU A 75 4.91 9.51 -15.70
N GLY A 76 4.19 9.80 -16.79
CA GLY A 76 4.66 10.63 -17.89
C GLY A 76 5.00 12.05 -17.46
N LEU A 77 4.18 12.67 -16.60
CA LEU A 77 4.45 14.01 -16.07
C LEU A 77 5.74 14.05 -15.25
N SER A 78 5.98 13.06 -14.39
CA SER A 78 7.22 12.98 -13.61
C SER A 78 8.45 12.77 -14.49
N ARG A 79 8.35 11.96 -15.56
CA ARG A 79 9.41 11.79 -16.57
C ARG A 79 9.68 13.08 -17.33
N ASN A 80 8.64 13.79 -17.76
CA ASN A 80 8.80 15.04 -18.50
C ASN A 80 9.44 16.15 -17.64
N ARG A 81 9.20 16.14 -16.33
CA ARG A 81 9.91 17.01 -15.37
C ARG A 81 11.39 16.65 -15.26
N CYS A 82 11.73 15.36 -15.13
CA CYS A 82 13.13 14.92 -15.19
C CYS A 82 13.82 15.42 -16.46
N HIS A 83 13.16 15.23 -17.60
CA HIS A 83 13.67 15.66 -18.89
C HIS A 83 13.89 17.18 -18.95
N SER A 84 12.96 17.98 -18.40
CA SER A 84 13.09 19.45 -18.36
C SER A 84 14.28 19.89 -17.50
N VAL A 85 14.50 19.23 -16.36
CA VAL A 85 15.66 19.49 -15.47
C VAL A 85 16.95 19.07 -16.16
N LYS A 86 17.01 17.87 -16.74
CA LYS A 86 18.15 17.37 -17.51
C LYS A 86 18.52 18.32 -18.65
N SER A 87 17.54 18.73 -19.45
CA SER A 87 17.75 19.65 -20.57
C SER A 87 18.29 20.99 -20.09
N THR A 88 17.78 21.51 -18.96
CA THR A 88 18.30 22.74 -18.36
C THR A 88 19.76 22.58 -17.91
N ILE A 89 20.10 21.46 -17.26
CA ILE A 89 21.50 21.18 -16.85
C ILE A 89 22.39 21.05 -18.09
N ALA A 90 21.98 20.28 -19.10
CA ALA A 90 22.76 20.03 -20.31
C ALA A 90 22.99 21.29 -21.15
N GLN A 91 22.03 22.22 -21.19
CA GLN A 91 22.17 23.52 -21.85
C GLN A 91 23.24 24.39 -21.19
N ASN A 92 23.36 24.33 -19.87
CA ASN A 92 24.35 25.11 -19.12
C ASN A 92 25.72 24.40 -19.03
N PHE A 93 25.74 23.07 -19.11
CA PHE A 93 26.93 22.26 -18.85
C PHE A 93 27.04 21.07 -19.82
N SER A 94 27.66 21.29 -20.98
CA SER A 94 27.77 20.28 -22.06
C SER A 94 28.57 19.01 -21.71
N LYS A 95 29.35 19.03 -20.62
CA LYS A 95 30.16 17.87 -20.14
C LYS A 95 29.45 17.04 -19.07
N ALA A 96 28.26 17.45 -18.62
CA ALA A 96 27.50 16.73 -17.61
C ALA A 96 27.14 15.31 -18.09
N SER A 97 27.40 14.30 -17.25
CA SER A 97 27.05 12.91 -17.55
C SER A 97 25.87 12.46 -16.69
N PHE A 98 24.81 11.99 -17.33
CA PHE A 98 23.58 11.56 -16.67
C PHE A 98 23.56 10.04 -16.55
N ASN A 99 23.51 9.53 -15.31
CA ASN A 99 23.54 8.09 -15.02
C ASN A 99 22.13 7.53 -14.84
N ILE A 100 21.29 8.21 -14.06
CA ILE A 100 19.90 7.84 -13.82
C ILE A 100 18.98 8.99 -14.22
N GLU A 101 17.93 8.65 -14.96
CA GLU A 101 16.80 9.52 -15.24
C GLU A 101 15.52 8.69 -15.10
N VAL A 102 14.84 8.82 -13.96
CA VAL A 102 13.67 7.98 -13.64
C VAL A 102 12.56 8.84 -13.08
N GLY A 103 11.37 8.74 -13.67
CA GLY A 103 10.13 9.24 -13.07
C GLY A 103 9.42 8.12 -12.31
N TYR A 104 9.03 8.38 -11.07
CA TYR A 104 8.33 7.42 -10.20
C TYR A 104 6.81 7.67 -10.16
N GLY A 105 6.30 8.68 -10.87
CA GLY A 105 4.92 9.11 -10.67
C GLY A 105 4.67 9.48 -9.21
N ASP A 106 3.64 8.92 -8.62
CA ASP A 106 3.26 9.12 -7.22
C ASP A 106 3.70 7.96 -6.30
N SER A 107 4.38 6.95 -6.83
CA SER A 107 4.66 5.68 -6.12
C SER A 107 5.80 5.74 -5.10
N ALA A 108 6.72 6.71 -5.18
CA ALA A 108 7.97 6.70 -4.43
C ALA A 108 8.30 7.99 -3.67
N SER A 109 7.46 9.02 -3.75
CA SER A 109 7.64 10.22 -2.93
C SER A 109 7.11 9.93 -1.52
N LEU A 110 7.74 10.45 -0.47
CA LEU A 110 7.30 10.30 0.92
C LEU A 110 7.42 11.67 1.63
N GLY A 111 6.39 12.11 2.37
CA GLY A 111 6.52 13.20 3.34
C GLY A 111 5.72 14.50 3.11
N GLY A 112 4.82 14.60 2.13
CA GLY A 112 3.90 15.75 2.06
C GLY A 112 2.73 15.60 3.03
N GLU A 113 2.26 16.71 3.61
CA GLU A 113 1.12 16.70 4.56
C GLU A 113 -0.23 16.46 3.85
N ASP A 114 -0.38 16.99 2.63
CA ASP A 114 -1.58 16.89 1.80
C ASP A 114 -1.29 16.26 0.44
N ASN A 115 -2.17 15.41 -0.10
CA ASN A 115 -2.02 14.74 -1.41
C ASN A 115 -1.80 15.67 -2.63
N ASN A 116 -1.95 16.99 -2.45
CA ASN A 116 -1.71 18.03 -3.47
C ASN A 116 -0.63 19.05 -3.07
N ASP A 117 0.15 18.77 -2.03
CA ASP A 117 1.29 19.61 -1.68
C ASP A 117 2.27 19.69 -2.87
N GLY A 118 2.84 20.88 -3.08
CA GLY A 118 3.92 21.07 -4.04
C GLY A 118 5.17 20.26 -3.70
N TYR A 119 5.30 19.79 -2.46
CA TYR A 119 6.28 18.78 -2.07
C TYR A 119 6.26 17.53 -2.95
N TRP A 120 5.07 17.05 -3.35
CA TRP A 120 4.94 15.85 -4.20
C TRP A 120 5.30 16.12 -5.65
N ARG A 121 5.19 17.37 -6.09
CA ARG A 121 5.49 17.81 -7.46
C ARG A 121 6.94 18.24 -7.52
N ALA A 122 7.84 17.27 -7.56
CA ALA A 122 9.26 17.53 -7.39
C ALA A 122 10.17 16.72 -8.31
N VAL A 123 11.41 17.17 -8.40
CA VAL A 123 12.54 16.45 -8.99
C VAL A 123 13.71 16.52 -8.01
N GLU A 124 14.27 15.38 -7.65
CA GLU A 124 15.53 15.31 -6.92
C GLU A 124 16.69 15.20 -7.89
N VAL A 125 17.73 15.98 -7.63
CA VAL A 125 18.95 16.03 -8.42
C VAL A 125 20.11 15.73 -7.49
N TYR A 126 20.93 14.76 -7.88
CA TYR A 126 22.14 14.37 -7.16
C TYR A 126 23.33 14.45 -8.11
N VAL A 127 24.40 15.14 -7.69
CA VAL A 127 25.64 15.28 -8.45
C VAL A 127 26.77 14.63 -7.68
N PHE A 128 27.41 13.62 -8.26
CA PHE A 128 28.47 12.84 -7.62
C PHE A 128 29.80 13.05 -8.33
N GLY A 129 30.87 13.24 -7.57
CA GLY A 129 32.23 13.41 -8.13
C GLY A 129 32.80 12.15 -8.78
N SER A 130 32.27 10.98 -8.39
CA SER A 130 32.58 9.66 -8.94
C SER A 130 31.27 8.90 -9.14
N LYS A 131 31.30 7.79 -9.90
CA LYS A 131 30.10 6.98 -10.12
C LYS A 131 29.62 6.50 -8.75
N PRO A 132 28.40 6.85 -8.30
CA PRO A 132 27.94 6.46 -6.98
C PRO A 132 27.97 4.94 -6.90
N TYR A 133 28.43 4.41 -5.76
CA TYR A 133 28.36 2.97 -5.52
C TYR A 133 26.89 2.58 -5.62
N LYS A 134 26.55 1.84 -6.68
CA LYS A 134 25.32 1.07 -6.65
C LYS A 134 25.60 0.10 -5.52
N LYS A 135 24.99 0.29 -4.34
CA LYS A 135 24.86 -0.79 -3.39
C LYS A 135 24.33 -1.92 -4.26
N GLU A 136 25.17 -2.94 -4.52
CA GLU A 136 24.66 -4.19 -5.02
C GLU A 136 23.57 -4.46 -4.02
N ILE A 137 22.33 -4.34 -4.49
CA ILE A 137 21.24 -4.89 -3.74
C ILE A 137 21.70 -6.35 -3.67
N PRO A 138 22.16 -6.85 -2.50
CA PRO A 138 22.60 -8.24 -2.39
C PRO A 138 21.51 -9.00 -3.10
N PRO A 139 21.86 -9.75 -4.17
CA PRO A 139 20.97 -10.10 -5.28
C PRO A 139 19.62 -10.25 -4.65
N HIS A 140 18.71 -9.27 -4.89
CA HIS A 140 17.41 -9.23 -4.19
C HIS A 140 17.01 -10.67 -4.07
N ASP A 141 16.88 -11.22 -2.85
CA ASP A 141 16.40 -12.60 -2.69
C ASP A 141 15.28 -12.70 -3.72
N PRO A 142 15.50 -13.49 -4.80
CA PRO A 142 14.93 -13.27 -6.12
C PRO A 142 13.52 -12.88 -5.86
N VAL A 143 13.10 -11.63 -6.21
CA VAL A 143 11.80 -11.03 -5.81
C VAL A 143 10.93 -12.22 -5.61
N VAL A 144 10.67 -12.59 -4.35
CA VAL A 144 9.92 -13.81 -4.11
C VAL A 144 8.60 -13.41 -4.73
N LEU A 145 8.44 -13.79 -5.99
CA LEU A 145 7.19 -13.95 -6.67
C LEU A 145 6.57 -14.89 -5.68
N TYR A 146 5.77 -14.31 -4.76
CA TYR A 146 4.97 -15.08 -3.84
C TYR A 146 4.47 -16.22 -4.70
N GLU A 147 4.89 -17.45 -4.38
CA GLU A 147 4.51 -18.62 -5.17
C GLU A 147 3.05 -18.41 -5.49
N SER A 148 2.72 -18.30 -6.80
CA SER A 148 1.42 -17.82 -7.24
C SER A 148 0.38 -18.46 -6.32
N PRO A 149 -0.38 -17.65 -5.57
CA PRO A 149 -1.15 -18.14 -4.44
C PRO A 149 -1.91 -19.38 -4.87
N GLU A 150 -1.62 -20.51 -4.22
CA GLU A 150 -2.17 -21.79 -4.65
C GLU A 150 -3.70 -21.74 -4.65
N TRP A 151 -4.27 -20.95 -3.72
CA TRP A 151 -5.69 -20.83 -3.48
C TRP A 151 -6.18 -19.38 -3.56
N PHE A 152 -7.43 -19.24 -3.94
CA PHE A 152 -8.15 -17.97 -4.07
C PHE A 152 -9.51 -18.09 -3.39
N VAL A 153 -10.01 -16.99 -2.84
CA VAL A 153 -11.44 -16.86 -2.54
C VAL A 153 -12.12 -16.42 -3.82
N THR A 154 -13.06 -17.22 -4.32
CA THR A 154 -13.80 -16.91 -5.56
C THR A 154 -15.23 -16.45 -5.27
N ASN A 155 -15.70 -16.68 -4.04
CA ASN A 155 -16.99 -16.21 -3.58
C ASN A 155 -16.93 -16.01 -2.06
N LEU A 156 -17.42 -14.87 -1.59
CA LEU A 156 -17.81 -14.66 -0.20
C LEU A 156 -19.14 -13.92 -0.23
N SER A 157 -20.18 -14.60 0.24
CA SER A 157 -21.52 -14.05 0.37
C SER A 157 -21.89 -14.05 1.84
N LEU A 158 -22.25 -12.89 2.38
CA LEU A 158 -22.64 -12.70 3.77
C LEU A 158 -23.97 -11.98 3.82
N THR A 159 -24.92 -12.50 4.59
CA THR A 159 -26.20 -11.88 4.92
C THR A 159 -26.31 -11.80 6.43
N GLY A 160 -26.80 -10.67 6.94
CA GLY A 160 -26.83 -10.47 8.38
C GLY A 160 -27.37 -9.13 8.80
N GLY A 161 -27.38 -8.91 10.11
CA GLY A 161 -27.85 -7.69 10.74
C GLY A 161 -26.77 -7.07 11.62
N ALA A 162 -26.61 -5.74 11.51
CA ALA A 162 -25.84 -4.95 12.46
C ALA A 162 -26.80 -4.19 13.38
N LEU A 163 -26.59 -4.31 14.68
CA LEU A 163 -27.21 -3.47 15.69
C LEU A 163 -26.22 -2.35 16.03
N ALA A 164 -26.36 -1.19 15.39
CA ALA A 164 -25.51 -0.04 15.65
C ALA A 164 -26.00 0.73 16.87
N THR A 165 -25.15 0.88 17.91
CA THR A 165 -25.38 1.84 18.99
C THR A 165 -24.28 2.91 18.98
N PRO A 166 -24.50 4.11 19.55
CA PRO A 166 -23.53 5.21 19.53
C PRO A 166 -22.17 4.89 20.15
N VAL A 167 -22.08 3.85 20.99
CA VAL A 167 -20.87 3.45 21.73
C VAL A 167 -20.27 2.13 21.24
N GLY A 168 -20.83 1.54 20.19
CA GLY A 168 -20.43 0.26 19.64
C GLY A 168 -21.62 -0.50 19.06
N GLY A 169 -21.43 -1.14 17.92
CA GLY A 169 -22.44 -2.01 17.34
C GLY A 169 -22.07 -3.48 17.46
N GLY A 170 -23.05 -4.37 17.55
CA GLY A 170 -22.88 -5.81 17.38
C GLY A 170 -23.38 -6.23 16.01
N GLY A 171 -22.81 -7.26 15.39
CA GLY A 171 -23.30 -7.77 14.11
C GLY A 171 -23.20 -9.28 14.04
N PHE A 172 -24.17 -9.88 13.38
CA PHE A 172 -24.21 -11.31 13.08
C PHE A 172 -24.38 -11.49 11.58
N TYR A 173 -23.51 -12.30 10.98
CA TYR A 173 -23.47 -12.54 9.54
C TYR A 173 -23.30 -14.03 9.25
N GLU A 174 -24.11 -14.54 8.34
CA GLU A 174 -24.03 -15.90 7.84
C GLU A 174 -24.03 -15.90 6.31
N GLY A 175 -23.42 -16.90 5.71
CA GLY A 175 -23.53 -17.13 4.29
C GLY A 175 -22.57 -18.21 3.83
N SER A 176 -21.92 -18.02 2.69
CA SER A 176 -21.03 -19.01 2.08
C SER A 176 -19.71 -18.40 1.65
N ILE A 177 -18.67 -19.23 1.71
CA ILE A 177 -17.35 -18.89 1.18
C ILE A 177 -16.85 -20.04 0.30
N THR A 178 -16.27 -19.69 -0.84
CA THR A 178 -15.66 -20.65 -1.78
C THR A 178 -14.19 -20.33 -1.95
N PHE A 179 -13.36 -21.34 -1.66
CA PHE A 179 -11.94 -21.36 -1.94
C PHE A 179 -11.68 -22.23 -3.18
N GLN A 180 -10.86 -21.77 -4.10
CA GLN A 180 -10.51 -22.51 -5.31
C GLN A 180 -9.03 -22.37 -5.63
N ASN A 181 -8.37 -23.45 -6.05
CA ASN A 181 -6.99 -23.41 -6.50
C ASN A 181 -6.84 -23.37 -8.04
N GLY A 182 -5.61 -23.18 -8.52
CA GLY A 182 -5.31 -23.17 -9.95
C GLY A 182 -5.60 -24.48 -10.69
N SER A 183 -5.71 -25.61 -9.97
CA SER A 183 -6.11 -26.90 -10.57
C SER A 183 -7.63 -27.11 -10.61
N GLY A 184 -8.43 -26.14 -10.16
CA GLY A 184 -9.90 -26.23 -10.12
C GLY A 184 -10.46 -27.00 -8.93
N THR A 185 -9.63 -27.45 -7.99
CA THR A 185 -10.10 -28.00 -6.70
C THR A 185 -10.79 -26.89 -5.92
N LYS A 186 -11.99 -27.19 -5.41
CA LYS A 186 -12.81 -26.25 -4.65
C LYS A 186 -13.04 -26.76 -3.24
N TYR A 187 -13.13 -25.83 -2.31
CA TYR A 187 -13.74 -26.03 -1.01
C TYR A 187 -14.82 -24.95 -0.86
N GLU A 188 -16.04 -25.38 -0.57
CA GLU A 188 -17.17 -24.49 -0.33
C GLU A 188 -17.78 -24.88 1.00
N GLY A 189 -17.95 -23.89 1.87
CA GLY A 189 -18.46 -24.11 3.21
C GLY A 189 -19.33 -22.94 3.65
N PRO A 190 -20.35 -23.20 4.50
CA PRO A 190 -21.05 -22.12 5.16
C PRO A 190 -20.09 -21.40 6.11
N ILE A 191 -20.19 -20.08 6.15
CA ILE A 191 -19.46 -19.23 7.07
C ILE A 191 -20.45 -18.48 7.95
N ALA A 192 -20.24 -18.52 9.26
CA ALA A 192 -21.01 -17.78 10.24
C ALA A 192 -20.05 -17.01 11.14
N VAL A 193 -20.21 -15.68 11.21
CA VAL A 193 -19.37 -14.80 12.01
C VAL A 193 -20.22 -13.83 12.82
N THR A 194 -19.79 -13.59 14.05
CA THR A 194 -20.41 -12.64 14.98
C THR A 194 -19.34 -11.77 15.58
N GLY A 195 -19.66 -10.51 15.83
CA GLY A 195 -18.65 -9.57 16.29
C GLY A 195 -19.20 -8.22 16.65
N VAL A 196 -18.26 -7.32 16.95
CA VAL A 196 -18.56 -5.94 17.25
C VAL A 196 -17.93 -5.03 16.20
N SER A 197 -18.72 -4.03 15.81
CA SER A 197 -18.32 -2.93 14.96
C SER A 197 -18.03 -1.72 15.82
N PHE A 198 -16.80 -1.20 15.74
CA PHE A 198 -16.42 0.05 16.39
C PHE A 198 -16.36 1.15 15.34
N GLY A 199 -17.31 2.09 15.41
CA GLY A 199 -17.38 3.24 14.53
C GLY A 199 -17.14 4.53 15.29
N LEU A 200 -15.90 5.02 15.28
CA LEU A 200 -15.46 6.43 15.36
C LEU A 200 -13.95 6.48 15.61
N SER A 201 -13.17 6.67 14.54
CA SER A 201 -11.74 7.09 14.43
C SER A 201 -10.70 6.71 15.52
N LEU A 202 -10.98 5.76 16.40
CA LEU A 202 -10.08 5.27 17.43
C LEU A 202 -9.48 3.99 16.88
N GLY A 203 -8.42 4.14 16.09
CA GLY A 203 -7.70 3.02 15.51
C GLY A 203 -7.38 1.99 16.58
N ILE A 204 -7.63 0.71 16.29
CA ILE A 204 -7.37 -0.40 17.19
C ILE A 204 -5.90 -0.31 17.66
N PRO A 205 -5.64 -0.10 18.95
CA PRO A 205 -4.28 -0.02 19.49
C PRO A 205 -3.58 -1.37 19.24
N GLY A 206 -2.69 -1.39 18.25
CA GLY A 206 -2.02 -2.62 17.78
C GLY A 206 -1.91 -2.70 16.26
N LEU A 207 -2.94 -2.27 15.53
CA LEU A 207 -2.95 -2.30 14.06
C LEU A 207 -1.98 -1.29 13.42
N LYS A 208 -1.71 -0.16 14.11
CA LYS A 208 -0.67 0.80 13.70
C LYS A 208 0.76 0.28 13.87
N ALA A 209 0.98 -0.67 14.79
CA ALA A 209 2.32 -1.20 15.10
C ALA A 209 2.68 -2.45 14.29
N ASP A 210 1.68 -3.10 13.68
CA ASP A 210 1.84 -4.38 12.99
C ASP A 210 2.38 -4.20 11.57
N LYS A 211 3.67 -4.56 11.36
CA LYS A 211 4.33 -4.43 10.05
C LYS A 211 3.70 -5.29 8.95
N LEU A 212 3.11 -6.44 9.27
CA LEU A 212 2.47 -7.31 8.29
C LEU A 212 1.14 -6.68 7.86
N PHE A 213 0.37 -6.18 8.82
CA PHE A 213 -0.85 -5.43 8.54
C PHE A 213 -0.55 -4.16 7.73
N GLN A 214 0.47 -3.38 8.11
CA GLN A 214 0.89 -2.20 7.36
C GLN A 214 1.35 -2.56 5.94
N LYS A 215 2.02 -3.70 5.73
CA LYS A 215 2.37 -4.19 4.40
C LYS A 215 1.14 -4.61 3.59
N ALA A 216 0.17 -5.30 4.20
CA ALA A 216 -1.07 -5.69 3.54
C ALA A 216 -1.90 -4.46 3.15
N ILE A 217 -2.06 -3.50 4.06
CA ILE A 217 -2.70 -2.21 3.78
C ILE A 217 -1.93 -1.44 2.70
N LYS A 218 -0.61 -1.36 2.79
CA LYS A 218 0.21 -0.69 1.77
C LYS A 218 0.07 -1.37 0.41
N PHE A 219 0.11 -2.70 0.34
CA PHE A 219 -0.13 -3.45 -0.90
C PHE A 219 -1.52 -3.15 -1.47
N LEU A 220 -2.55 -3.09 -0.63
CA LEU A 220 -3.92 -2.76 -1.06
C LEU A 220 -4.05 -1.32 -1.57
N LEU A 221 -3.39 -0.37 -0.90
CA LEU A 221 -3.35 1.05 -1.30
C LEU A 221 -2.54 1.24 -2.58
N ASP A 222 -1.40 0.55 -2.72
CA ASP A 222 -0.51 0.62 -3.88
C ASP A 222 -1.13 -0.04 -5.13
N ASN A 223 -1.99 -1.04 -4.95
CA ASN A 223 -2.61 -1.80 -6.05
C ASN A 223 -4.10 -1.46 -6.27
N GLY A 224 -4.58 -0.36 -5.67
CA GLY A 224 -5.87 0.24 -6.00
C GLY A 224 -7.13 -0.49 -5.53
N GLY A 225 -7.01 -1.48 -4.62
CA GLY A 225 -8.12 -2.35 -4.24
C GLY A 225 -8.61 -3.22 -5.41
N PHE A 226 -8.82 -4.52 -5.18
CA PHE A 226 -9.30 -5.42 -6.23
C PHE A 226 -10.80 -5.20 -6.49
N SER A 227 -11.16 -4.20 -7.29
CA SER A 227 -12.54 -3.98 -7.71
C SER A 227 -12.57 -3.50 -9.17
N HIS A 228 -13.10 -4.35 -10.04
CA HIS A 228 -13.56 -3.97 -11.38
C HIS A 228 -15.08 -3.80 -11.35
N ALA A 229 -15.58 -2.81 -12.08
CA ALA A 229 -16.95 -2.30 -11.99
C ALA A 229 -18.04 -3.23 -12.57
N ASP A 230 -17.67 -4.38 -13.17
CA ASP A 230 -18.60 -5.22 -13.93
C ASP A 230 -18.82 -6.64 -13.36
N LEU A 231 -18.58 -6.86 -12.06
CA LEU A 231 -18.79 -8.18 -11.44
C LEU A 231 -19.94 -8.19 -10.42
N PRO A 232 -20.87 -9.17 -10.50
CA PRO A 232 -22.02 -9.28 -9.61
C PRO A 232 -21.57 -9.66 -8.20
N SER A 233 -21.64 -8.72 -7.23
CA SER A 233 -21.48 -8.87 -5.76
C SER A 233 -20.50 -9.94 -5.22
N GLY A 234 -19.49 -10.34 -5.99
CA GLY A 234 -18.62 -11.46 -5.72
C GLY A 234 -17.34 -10.95 -5.09
N ALA A 235 -17.24 -11.05 -3.77
CA ALA A 235 -16.00 -10.76 -3.08
C ALA A 235 -14.97 -11.84 -3.46
N ILE A 236 -13.88 -11.42 -4.12
CA ILE A 236 -12.76 -12.27 -4.54
C ILE A 236 -11.53 -11.94 -3.72
N GLY A 237 -10.65 -12.91 -3.49
CA GLY A 237 -9.51 -12.71 -2.62
C GLY A 237 -8.34 -13.65 -2.87
N ILE A 238 -7.18 -13.23 -2.37
CA ILE A 238 -5.95 -14.01 -2.41
C ILE A 238 -5.78 -14.73 -1.08
N VAL A 239 -5.41 -16.01 -1.13
CA VAL A 239 -5.18 -16.84 0.05
C VAL A 239 -3.69 -17.07 0.26
N TYR A 240 -3.24 -16.90 1.49
CA TYR A 240 -1.88 -17.13 1.93
C TYR A 240 -1.88 -18.23 2.99
N LYS A 241 -0.96 -19.20 2.86
CA LYS A 241 -0.73 -20.23 3.87
C LYS A 241 0.13 -19.67 5.01
N ASN A 242 -0.02 -20.24 6.21
CA ASN A 242 0.95 -20.04 7.27
C ASN A 242 2.05 -21.10 7.14
N ASP A 243 3.18 -20.72 6.54
CA ASP A 243 4.33 -21.61 6.27
C ASP A 243 4.92 -22.26 7.53
N GLN A 244 4.70 -21.68 8.70
CA GLN A 244 5.16 -22.24 9.97
C GLN A 244 4.31 -23.43 10.42
N LYS A 245 3.07 -23.56 9.94
CA LYS A 245 2.13 -24.62 10.33
C LYS A 245 1.87 -25.62 9.22
N ILE A 246 1.76 -25.15 7.98
CA ILE A 246 1.25 -25.95 6.87
C ILE A 246 2.16 -25.76 5.67
N LYS A 247 2.65 -26.87 5.12
CA LYS A 247 3.44 -26.86 3.89
C LYS A 247 2.61 -26.55 2.66
N ASN A 248 1.45 -27.21 2.53
CA ASN A 248 0.52 -27.06 1.39
C ASN A 248 -0.93 -26.92 1.90
N LEU A 249 -1.66 -25.94 1.38
CA LEU A 249 -3.07 -25.77 1.72
C LEU A 249 -3.93 -26.85 1.06
N LYS A 250 -4.89 -27.38 1.83
CA LYS A 250 -5.82 -28.43 1.42
C LYS A 250 -7.23 -28.03 1.86
N PRO A 251 -8.29 -28.54 1.23
CA PRO A 251 -9.68 -28.26 1.59
C PRO A 251 -9.96 -28.30 3.10
N GLN A 252 -9.48 -29.34 3.79
CA GLN A 252 -9.66 -29.52 5.24
C GLN A 252 -9.05 -28.43 6.12
N HIS A 253 -8.18 -27.57 5.58
CA HIS A 253 -7.53 -26.49 6.34
C HIS A 253 -8.38 -25.21 6.38
N PHE A 254 -9.39 -25.10 5.51
CA PHE A 254 -10.29 -23.94 5.45
C PHE A 254 -11.44 -24.02 6.45
N SER A 255 -11.81 -25.22 6.89
CA SER A 255 -12.85 -25.42 7.90
C SER A 255 -12.34 -25.13 9.32
N GLY A 256 -13.26 -24.92 10.25
CA GLY A 256 -12.99 -24.66 11.66
C GLY A 256 -13.19 -23.19 12.05
N SER A 257 -12.60 -22.79 13.18
CA SER A 257 -12.74 -21.43 13.70
C SER A 257 -12.08 -20.41 12.76
N CYS A 258 -12.72 -19.26 12.59
CA CYS A 258 -12.22 -18.15 11.79
C CYS A 258 -12.38 -16.81 12.51
N THR A 259 -11.62 -15.82 12.08
CA THR A 259 -11.75 -14.41 12.49
C THR A 259 -11.64 -13.53 11.26
N MET A 260 -12.59 -12.64 11.07
CA MET A 260 -12.68 -11.74 9.94
C MET A 260 -12.58 -10.30 10.41
N TYR A 261 -11.68 -9.53 9.80
CA TYR A 261 -11.60 -8.09 9.99
C TYR A 261 -12.09 -7.39 8.74
N PHE A 262 -13.07 -6.51 8.86
CA PHE A 262 -13.50 -5.63 7.77
C PHE A 262 -12.88 -4.25 7.94
N ILE A 263 -12.08 -3.84 6.96
CA ILE A 263 -11.39 -2.54 6.95
C ILE A 263 -11.98 -1.70 5.82
N THR A 264 -12.54 -0.55 6.17
CA THR A 264 -13.02 0.44 5.20
C THR A 264 -12.31 1.77 5.41
N GLY A 265 -12.10 2.52 4.33
CA GLY A 265 -11.45 3.83 4.33
C GLY A 265 -12.36 4.99 3.92
N SER A 266 -13.66 4.77 3.71
CA SER A 266 -14.56 5.80 3.17
C SER A 266 -15.63 6.24 4.19
N PRO A 267 -15.99 7.52 4.24
CA PRO A 267 -17.04 8.03 5.14
C PRO A 267 -18.47 7.92 4.59
N VAL A 268 -18.72 7.19 3.49
CA VAL A 268 -20.03 7.17 2.81
C VAL A 268 -20.74 5.83 3.05
N LEU A 269 -22.06 5.84 3.29
CA LEU A 269 -22.88 4.62 3.37
C LEU A 269 -22.67 3.74 2.12
N ALA A 270 -22.46 2.43 2.32
CA ALA A 270 -22.09 1.43 1.31
C ALA A 270 -20.64 1.50 0.79
N THR A 271 -19.66 1.52 1.70
CA THR A 271 -18.24 1.61 1.34
C THR A 271 -17.65 0.33 0.75
N TYR A 272 -16.79 0.52 -0.25
CA TYR A 272 -15.73 -0.43 -0.60
C TYR A 272 -14.78 -0.64 0.58
N GLY A 273 -14.39 -1.89 0.80
CA GLY A 273 -13.46 -2.25 1.87
C GLY A 273 -12.78 -3.58 1.58
N VAL A 274 -12.00 -4.04 2.54
CA VAL A 274 -11.26 -5.30 2.45
C VAL A 274 -11.56 -6.14 3.67
N TYR A 275 -11.85 -7.41 3.43
CA TYR A 275 -11.89 -8.42 4.48
C TYR A 275 -10.51 -9.07 4.62
N LEU A 276 -9.99 -9.10 5.84
CA LEU A 276 -8.91 -9.97 6.25
C LEU A 276 -9.51 -11.15 7.02
N LEU A 277 -9.56 -12.32 6.41
CA LEU A 277 -10.09 -13.55 7.01
C LEU A 277 -8.93 -14.45 7.45
N LEU A 278 -8.81 -14.69 8.75
CA LEU A 278 -7.96 -15.72 9.35
C LEU A 278 -8.79 -17.00 9.49
N PHE A 279 -8.33 -18.13 8.94
CA PHE A 279 -9.08 -19.40 8.97
C PHE A 279 -8.26 -20.55 9.55
N GLY A 280 -8.96 -21.61 9.97
CA GLY A 280 -8.34 -22.77 10.61
C GLY A 280 -7.65 -22.42 11.92
N LEU A 281 -8.24 -21.51 12.70
CA LEU A 281 -7.79 -21.20 14.05
C LEU A 281 -8.05 -22.41 14.97
N PRO A 282 -7.25 -22.60 16.04
CA PRO A 282 -7.59 -23.52 17.11
C PRO A 282 -9.00 -23.24 17.59
N LYS A 283 -9.77 -24.28 17.92
CA LYS A 283 -11.18 -24.16 18.30
C LYS A 283 -11.34 -23.14 19.43
N VAL A 284 -11.79 -21.93 19.09
CA VAL A 284 -12.16 -20.92 20.07
C VAL A 284 -13.53 -21.31 20.59
N VAL A 285 -13.68 -21.38 21.91
CA VAL A 285 -14.89 -21.87 22.56
C VAL A 285 -16.04 -20.87 22.34
N GLY A 286 -16.91 -21.20 21.39
CA GLY A 286 -18.30 -20.72 21.31
C GLY A 286 -18.54 -19.37 20.61
N PRO A 287 -19.69 -19.21 19.93
CA PRO A 287 -20.07 -17.99 19.21
C PRO A 287 -20.54 -16.83 20.10
N THR A 288 -20.47 -16.94 21.44
CA THR A 288 -21.17 -15.97 22.31
C THR A 288 -20.46 -15.56 23.61
N ALA A 289 -19.31 -16.15 23.99
CA ALA A 289 -18.76 -15.91 25.33
C ALA A 289 -17.60 -14.90 25.41
N ASP A 290 -16.74 -14.77 24.39
CA ASP A 290 -15.47 -14.04 24.51
C ASP A 290 -15.26 -12.94 23.44
N ILE A 291 -16.33 -12.32 22.96
CA ILE A 291 -16.30 -11.22 21.97
C ILE A 291 -15.37 -10.06 22.41
N PRO A 292 -15.27 -9.66 23.69
CA PRO A 292 -14.32 -8.62 24.10
C PRO A 292 -12.85 -9.09 24.10
N LEU A 293 -12.59 -10.39 24.23
CA LEU A 293 -11.24 -10.90 24.49
C LEU A 293 -10.42 -11.08 23.19
N ASN A 294 -11.05 -11.51 22.10
CA ASN A 294 -10.34 -11.75 20.83
C ASN A 294 -9.92 -10.46 20.10
N LEU A 295 -10.62 -9.35 20.35
CA LEU A 295 -10.25 -8.03 19.79
C LEU A 295 -9.09 -7.37 20.53
N ALA A 296 -8.78 -7.83 21.75
CA ALA A 296 -7.58 -7.43 22.47
C ALA A 296 -6.33 -8.18 21.99
N ILE A 297 -6.50 -9.30 21.27
CA ILE A 297 -5.39 -10.06 20.70
C ILE A 297 -4.96 -9.38 19.40
N PRO A 298 -3.69 -8.95 19.27
CA PRO A 298 -3.20 -8.38 18.03
C PRO A 298 -3.43 -9.35 16.86
N PRO A 299 -3.91 -8.88 15.69
CA PRO A 299 -4.18 -9.73 14.54
C PRO A 299 -2.99 -10.62 14.14
N PHE A 300 -1.76 -10.16 14.33
CA PHE A 300 -0.54 -10.96 14.14
C PHE A 300 -0.52 -12.23 15.01
N ALA A 301 -0.87 -12.13 16.28
CA ALA A 301 -0.84 -13.28 17.19
C ALA A 301 -1.88 -14.34 16.76
N LEU A 302 -3.04 -13.92 16.24
CA LEU A 302 -4.02 -14.82 15.65
C LEU A 302 -3.55 -15.38 14.30
N ALA A 303 -2.88 -14.57 13.47
CA ALA A 303 -2.33 -15.03 12.19
C ALA A 303 -1.28 -16.14 12.38
N MET A 304 -0.44 -16.04 13.41
CA MET A 304 0.50 -17.11 13.77
C MET A 304 -0.20 -18.41 14.20
N GLN A 305 -1.44 -18.32 14.68
CA GLN A 305 -2.24 -19.48 15.09
C GLN A 305 -3.13 -20.03 13.97
N ALA A 306 -3.42 -19.25 12.93
CA ALA A 306 -4.26 -19.67 11.81
C ALA A 306 -3.52 -20.64 10.88
N ASN A 307 -4.28 -21.46 10.16
CA ASN A 307 -3.77 -22.28 9.07
C ASN A 307 -3.36 -21.42 7.86
N GLY A 308 -4.03 -20.29 7.69
CA GLY A 308 -3.76 -19.30 6.67
C GLY A 308 -4.66 -18.08 6.80
N TYR A 309 -4.52 -17.16 5.86
CA TYR A 309 -5.34 -15.96 5.81
C TYR A 309 -5.72 -15.61 4.37
N ALA A 310 -6.88 -14.97 4.19
CA ALA A 310 -7.36 -14.48 2.92
C ALA A 310 -7.55 -12.96 2.98
N ILE A 311 -7.11 -12.28 1.93
CA ILE A 311 -7.37 -10.85 1.70
C ILE A 311 -8.41 -10.76 0.58
N ILE A 312 -9.62 -10.35 0.93
CA ILE A 312 -10.79 -10.44 0.06
C ILE A 312 -11.31 -9.03 -0.18
N SER A 313 -11.45 -8.62 -1.44
CA SER A 313 -12.08 -7.35 -1.76
C SER A 313 -13.58 -7.42 -1.55
N ALA A 314 -14.14 -6.41 -0.89
CA ALA A 314 -15.58 -6.26 -0.77
C ALA A 314 -16.09 -5.49 -2.00
N GLY A 315 -16.62 -6.22 -2.99
CA GLY A 315 -17.31 -5.64 -4.16
C GLY A 315 -18.72 -5.11 -3.88
N GLY A 316 -19.14 -5.00 -2.61
CA GLY A 316 -20.49 -4.61 -2.20
C GLY A 316 -20.57 -4.15 -0.74
N ILE A 317 -21.78 -3.72 -0.34
CA ILE A 317 -22.13 -3.08 0.95
C ILE A 317 -21.38 -3.73 2.11
N GLY A 318 -20.42 -2.99 2.69
CA GLY A 318 -19.67 -3.44 3.85
C GLY A 318 -20.58 -3.75 5.04
N ILE A 319 -20.21 -4.77 5.81
CA ILE A 319 -20.91 -5.24 7.02
C ILE A 319 -20.85 -4.26 8.21
N ALA A 320 -20.60 -2.98 7.96
CA ALA A 320 -20.51 -1.95 8.99
C ALA A 320 -21.06 -0.61 8.48
N GLY A 321 -22.08 -0.09 9.16
CA GLY A 321 -22.63 1.26 8.96
C GLY A 321 -21.77 2.36 9.58
N SER A 322 -20.44 2.31 9.39
CA SER A 322 -19.53 3.29 9.99
C SER A 322 -19.26 4.44 9.01
N LEU A 323 -19.42 5.68 9.51
CA LEU A 323 -18.97 6.89 8.82
C LEU A 323 -17.48 7.10 9.12
N GLY A 324 -16.60 6.63 8.23
CA GLY A 324 -15.16 6.90 8.26
C GLY A 324 -14.29 5.65 8.13
N ALA A 325 -12.98 5.83 8.33
CA ALA A 325 -12.08 4.67 8.40
C ALA A 325 -12.43 3.82 9.63
N SER A 326 -12.85 2.58 9.43
CA SER A 326 -13.21 1.67 10.51
C SER A 326 -12.63 0.28 10.29
N ALA A 327 -12.33 -0.37 11.41
CA ALA A 327 -11.92 -1.75 11.47
C ALA A 327 -12.90 -2.49 12.37
N ASN A 328 -13.60 -3.48 11.82
CA ASN A 328 -14.62 -4.25 12.52
C ASN A 328 -14.12 -5.69 12.61
N GLY A 329 -14.16 -6.29 13.79
CA GLY A 329 -13.69 -7.67 13.99
C GLY A 329 -14.85 -8.60 14.31
N PHE A 330 -14.86 -9.73 13.61
CA PHE A 330 -15.84 -10.80 13.74
C PHE A 330 -15.11 -12.11 13.97
N SER A 331 -15.65 -12.98 14.81
CA SER A 331 -15.16 -14.34 15.02
C SER A 331 -16.28 -15.34 14.76
N GLY A 332 -15.92 -16.54 14.34
CA GLY A 332 -16.92 -17.54 14.00
C GLY A 332 -16.33 -18.82 13.45
N GLY A 333 -17.00 -19.43 12.48
CA GLY A 333 -16.57 -20.70 11.91
C GLY A 333 -16.91 -20.85 10.42
N ILE A 334 -16.15 -21.71 9.77
CA ILE A 334 -16.37 -22.21 8.41
C ILE A 334 -16.60 -23.72 8.53
N ALA A 335 -17.73 -24.24 8.05
CA ALA A 335 -18.04 -25.67 8.15
C ALA A 335 -17.57 -26.46 6.92
#